data_AF-A0A7K1A584-F1
#
_entry.id   AF-A0A7K1A584-F1
#
_cell.length_a   1.000
_cell.length_b   1.000
_cell.length_c   1.000
_cell.angle_alpha   90.00
_cell.angle_beta   90.00
_cell.angle_gamma   90.00
#
_symmetry.space_group_name_H-M   'P 1'
#
loop_
_entity.id
_entity.type
_entity.pdbx_description
1 polymer ?
#
loop_
_entity_poly.entity_id
_entity_poly.type
_entity_poly.pdbx_seq_one_letter_code
_entity_poly.pdbx_strand_id
1 'polypeptide(L)'
;MSKRELDEHVSYLVARLERRYRSESVDLEARALRLSKRFALPKASSVVWADQRSQWGSCTPTTGEIRISNRLAAYPPWILDYVLVHELAHLVEANHSPAFNALVAKYPLAERARGFLMAISFGDTGVAEDVDGEAPEPNGELEWDEPEAVQELQVPDQIPEGGDNTDTPLTLF
;
A
#
# COMPACT_ATOMS: atom_id res chain seq x y z
N MET A 1 -27.96 -15.44 22.56
CA MET A 1 -26.54 -15.15 22.25
C MET A 1 -25.71 -15.61 23.43
N SER A 2 -24.67 -16.40 23.16
CA SER A 2 -23.63 -16.76 24.11
C SER A 2 -22.77 -15.54 24.45
N LYS A 3 -22.13 -15.54 25.63
CA LYS A 3 -21.14 -14.54 26.02
C LYS A 3 -20.03 -14.40 24.95
N ARG A 4 -19.60 -15.51 24.36
CA ARG A 4 -18.59 -15.56 23.28
C ARG A 4 -19.05 -14.81 22.02
N GLU A 5 -20.29 -15.05 21.58
CA GLU A 5 -20.87 -14.40 20.40
C GLU A 5 -21.06 -12.89 20.63
N LEU A 6 -21.38 -12.50 21.87
CA LEU A 6 -21.48 -11.08 22.24
C LEU A 6 -20.11 -10.42 22.22
N ASP A 7 -19.08 -11.07 22.79
CA ASP A 7 -17.71 -10.54 22.85
C ASP A 7 -17.11 -10.39 21.44
N GLU A 8 -17.35 -11.35 20.54
CA GLU A 8 -17.00 -11.24 19.12
C GLU A 8 -17.68 -10.06 18.44
N HIS A 9 -18.99 -9.88 18.68
CA HIS A 9 -19.76 -8.79 18.08
C HIS A 9 -19.30 -7.42 18.57
N VAL A 10 -19.05 -7.29 19.88
CA VAL A 10 -18.51 -6.06 20.48
C VAL A 10 -17.14 -5.75 19.91
N SER A 11 -16.24 -6.74 19.83
CA SER A 11 -14.89 -6.56 19.27
C SER A 11 -14.94 -6.06 17.83
N TYR A 12 -15.81 -6.64 17.00
CA TYR A 12 -16.03 -6.17 15.63
C TYR A 12 -16.53 -4.72 15.57
N LEU A 13 -17.50 -4.35 16.40
CA LEU A 13 -18.04 -2.99 16.43
C LEU A 13 -16.99 -1.97 16.89
N VAL A 14 -16.20 -2.30 17.91
CA VAL A 14 -15.10 -1.45 18.39
C VAL A 14 -14.06 -1.25 17.30
N ALA A 15 -13.56 -2.32 16.67
CA ALA A 15 -12.58 -2.22 15.59
C ALA A 15 -13.09 -1.38 14.41
N ARG A 16 -14.39 -1.50 14.09
CA ARG A 16 -15.03 -0.69 13.04
C ARG A 16 -15.13 0.78 13.42
N LEU A 17 -15.45 1.10 14.67
CA LEU A 17 -15.50 2.48 15.17
C LEU A 17 -14.11 3.12 15.20
N GLU A 18 -13.10 2.41 15.69
CA GLU A 18 -11.71 2.89 15.71
C GLU A 18 -11.17 3.17 14.32
N ARG A 19 -11.50 2.31 13.34
CA ARG A 19 -11.11 2.53 11.95
C ARG A 19 -11.77 3.79 11.39
N ARG A 20 -13.06 3.98 11.67
CA ARG A 20 -13.79 5.20 11.28
C ARG A 20 -13.16 6.44 11.91
N TYR A 21 -12.91 6.43 13.21
CA TYR A 21 -12.32 7.57 13.92
C TYR A 21 -10.94 7.95 13.36
N ARG A 22 -10.06 6.96 13.13
CA ARG A 22 -8.77 7.20 12.47
C ARG A 22 -8.93 7.81 11.09
N SER A 23 -9.86 7.31 10.28
CA SER A 23 -10.12 7.87 8.95
C SER A 23 -10.64 9.31 9.00
N GLU A 24 -11.58 9.61 9.91
CA GLU A 24 -12.16 10.95 10.06
C GLU A 24 -11.15 12.00 10.56
N SER A 25 -10.11 11.57 11.27
CA SER A 25 -9.01 12.45 11.69
C SER A 25 -8.10 12.90 10.52
N VAL A 26 -8.24 12.27 9.35
CA VAL A 26 -7.42 12.55 8.17
C VAL A 26 -8.26 13.25 7.11
N ASP A 27 -7.92 14.51 6.83
CA ASP A 27 -8.45 15.26 5.69
C ASP A 27 -7.83 14.76 4.38
N LEU A 28 -8.54 13.83 3.72
CA LEU A 28 -8.12 13.24 2.45
C LEU A 28 -8.06 14.26 1.32
N GLU A 29 -9.00 15.18 1.25
CA GLU A 29 -9.05 16.15 0.15
C GLU A 29 -7.88 17.12 0.23
N ALA A 30 -7.60 17.67 1.41
CA ALA A 30 -6.44 18.53 1.60
C ALA A 30 -5.13 17.76 1.34
N ARG A 31 -5.07 16.48 1.74
CA ARG A 31 -3.90 15.63 1.51
C ARG A 31 -3.67 15.35 0.02
N ALA A 32 -4.70 14.92 -0.69
CA ALA A 32 -4.66 14.70 -2.13
C ALA A 32 -4.30 15.98 -2.90
N LEU A 33 -4.86 17.13 -2.51
CA LEU A 33 -4.53 18.42 -3.11
C LEU A 33 -3.05 18.79 -2.91
N ARG A 34 -2.47 18.52 -1.74
CA ARG A 34 -1.03 18.74 -1.50
C ARG A 34 -0.18 17.84 -2.40
N LEU A 35 -0.53 16.56 -2.54
CA LEU A 35 0.19 15.62 -3.39
C LEU A 35 0.07 15.97 -4.88
N SER A 36 -1.13 16.32 -5.33
CA SER A 36 -1.40 16.80 -6.69
C SER A 36 -0.49 17.98 -7.04
N LYS A 37 -0.42 18.99 -6.18
CA LYS A 37 0.48 20.14 -6.36
C LYS A 37 1.95 19.73 -6.35
N ARG A 38 2.36 18.90 -5.40
CA ARG A 38 3.76 18.49 -5.22
C ARG A 38 4.31 17.70 -6.41
N PHE A 39 3.49 16.83 -7.01
CA PHE A 39 3.91 15.92 -8.07
C PHE A 39 3.38 16.31 -9.47
N ALA A 40 2.76 17.49 -9.57
CA ALA A 40 2.14 18.00 -10.80
C ALA A 40 1.15 17.00 -11.41
N LEU A 41 0.23 16.50 -10.59
CA LEU A 41 -0.88 15.61 -10.99
C LEU A 41 -2.19 16.40 -11.01
N PRO A 42 -3.21 15.96 -11.79
CA PRO A 42 -4.51 16.61 -11.80
C PRO A 42 -5.15 16.66 -10.41
N LYS A 43 -6.00 17.65 -10.19
CA LYS A 43 -6.82 17.73 -8.97
C LYS A 43 -8.05 16.83 -9.15
N ALA A 44 -8.30 15.94 -8.19
CA ALA A 44 -9.54 15.17 -8.11
C ALA A 44 -10.76 16.09 -7.84
N SER A 45 -11.93 15.69 -8.32
CA SER A 45 -13.19 16.39 -8.04
C SER A 45 -13.64 16.16 -6.60
N SER A 46 -13.46 14.94 -6.09
CA SER A 46 -13.68 14.56 -4.69
C SER A 46 -12.75 13.42 -4.27
N VAL A 47 -12.43 13.36 -2.98
CA VAL A 47 -11.63 12.26 -2.41
C VAL A 47 -12.26 11.81 -1.09
N VAL A 48 -12.75 10.58 -1.04
CA VAL A 48 -13.53 10.09 0.12
C VAL A 48 -12.99 8.77 0.65
N TRP A 49 -13.18 8.56 1.96
CA TRP A 49 -13.03 7.24 2.55
C TRP A 49 -14.19 6.33 2.11
N ALA A 50 -13.88 5.08 1.79
CA ALA A 50 -14.83 4.06 1.42
C ALA A 50 -14.51 2.72 2.11
N ASP A 51 -15.53 1.92 2.39
CA ASP A 51 -15.38 0.58 2.94
C ASP A 51 -15.05 -0.43 1.83
N GLN A 52 -13.86 -0.29 1.23
CA GLN A 52 -13.36 -1.17 0.17
C GLN A 52 -12.52 -2.30 0.77
N ARG A 53 -12.84 -3.55 0.41
CA ARG A 53 -12.15 -4.76 0.88
C ARG A 53 -11.23 -5.40 -0.18
N SER A 54 -11.57 -5.29 -1.45
CA SER A 54 -10.78 -5.86 -2.54
C SER A 54 -9.65 -4.96 -3.02
N GLN A 55 -9.80 -3.65 -2.86
CA GLN A 55 -8.89 -2.63 -3.39
C GLN A 55 -8.47 -1.65 -2.30
N TRP A 56 -7.32 -1.01 -2.49
CA TRP A 56 -6.78 0.02 -1.60
C TRP A 56 -7.29 1.42 -1.97
N GLY A 57 -7.56 1.65 -3.25
CA GLY A 57 -8.18 2.85 -3.79
C GLY A 57 -8.86 2.54 -5.13
N SER A 58 -9.63 3.50 -5.62
CA SER A 58 -10.23 3.46 -6.95
C SER A 58 -10.48 4.87 -7.46
N CYS A 59 -10.28 5.09 -8.75
CA CYS A 59 -10.55 6.34 -9.45
C CYS A 59 -11.63 6.14 -10.51
N THR A 60 -12.53 7.11 -10.66
CA THR A 60 -13.41 7.24 -11.85
C THR A 60 -12.90 8.40 -12.70
N PRO A 61 -12.06 8.16 -13.73
CA PRO A 61 -11.40 9.24 -14.47
C PRO A 61 -12.36 10.23 -15.13
N THR A 62 -13.54 9.77 -15.54
CA THR A 62 -14.56 10.60 -16.22
C THR A 62 -15.19 11.64 -15.29
N THR A 63 -15.36 11.33 -14.01
CA THR A 63 -15.95 12.25 -13.00
C THR A 63 -14.89 12.87 -12.10
N GLY A 64 -13.67 12.32 -12.09
CA GLY A 64 -12.57 12.74 -11.24
C GLY A 64 -12.70 12.31 -9.77
N GLU A 65 -13.62 11.38 -9.49
CA GLU A 65 -13.90 10.92 -8.13
C GLU A 65 -12.89 9.86 -7.69
N ILE A 66 -12.34 10.01 -6.48
CA ILE A 66 -11.40 9.07 -5.89
C ILE A 66 -11.99 8.53 -4.58
N ARG A 67 -11.91 7.22 -4.40
CA ARG A 67 -12.33 6.53 -3.18
C ARG A 67 -11.15 5.76 -2.63
N ILE A 68 -10.93 5.86 -1.32
CA ILE A 68 -9.79 5.28 -0.63
C ILE A 68 -10.29 4.31 0.45
N SER A 69 -9.70 3.12 0.53
CA SER A 69 -10.07 2.13 1.55
C SER A 69 -9.79 2.67 2.96
N ASN A 70 -10.80 2.66 3.83
CA ASN A 70 -10.68 3.04 5.24
C ASN A 70 -9.63 2.22 6.03
N ARG A 71 -9.22 1.05 5.50
CA ARG A 71 -8.13 0.23 6.06
C ARG A 71 -6.81 0.99 6.09
N LEU A 72 -6.56 1.85 5.09
CA LEU A 72 -5.31 2.60 4.99
C LEU A 72 -5.12 3.59 6.15
N ALA A 73 -6.18 3.97 6.86
CA ALA A 73 -6.08 4.79 8.08
C ALA A 73 -5.32 4.07 9.22
N ALA A 74 -5.14 2.75 9.13
CA ALA A 74 -4.35 1.97 10.07
C ALA A 74 -2.87 1.83 9.69
N TYR A 75 -2.49 2.21 8.47
CA TYR A 75 -1.14 2.04 7.97
C TYR A 75 -0.32 3.32 8.05
N PRO A 76 1.01 3.21 7.90
CA PRO A 76 1.86 4.38 7.89
C PRO A 76 1.39 5.45 6.89
N PRO A 77 1.46 6.75 7.23
CA PRO A 77 0.92 7.82 6.38
C PRO A 77 1.47 7.84 4.95
N TRP A 78 2.70 7.38 4.75
CA TRP A 78 3.35 7.32 3.46
C TRP A 78 2.76 6.25 2.51
N ILE A 79 2.04 5.25 3.06
CA ILE A 79 1.27 4.28 2.26
C ILE A 79 0.01 4.96 1.70
N LEU A 80 -0.69 5.72 2.55
CA LEU A 80 -1.85 6.50 2.12
C LEU A 80 -1.46 7.51 1.03
N ASP A 81 -0.32 8.20 1.20
CA ASP A 81 0.19 9.12 0.18
C ASP A 81 0.46 8.42 -1.16
N TYR A 82 1.04 7.22 -1.12
CA TYR A 82 1.28 6.43 -2.33
C TYR A 82 -0.03 6.08 -3.05
N VAL A 83 -1.03 5.55 -2.34
CA VAL A 83 -2.31 5.20 -2.94
C VAL A 83 -3.01 6.45 -3.50
N LEU A 84 -2.96 7.58 -2.80
CA LEU A 84 -3.48 8.84 -3.34
C LEU A 84 -2.76 9.28 -4.62
N VAL A 85 -1.43 9.18 -4.68
CA VAL A 85 -0.67 9.47 -5.91
C VAL A 85 -1.06 8.53 -7.05
N HIS A 86 -1.27 7.24 -6.74
CA HIS A 86 -1.73 6.24 -7.69
C HIS A 86 -3.08 6.62 -8.31
N GLU A 87 -4.08 6.90 -7.47
CA GLU A 87 -5.42 7.29 -7.95
C GLU A 87 -5.41 8.63 -8.71
N LEU A 88 -4.57 9.59 -8.29
CA LEU A 88 -4.41 10.85 -9.01
C LEU A 88 -3.74 10.66 -10.38
N ALA A 89 -2.84 9.69 -10.52
CA ALA A 89 -2.23 9.35 -11.80
C ALA A 89 -3.24 8.72 -12.77
N HIS A 90 -4.25 8.00 -12.25
CA HIS A 90 -5.35 7.47 -13.07
C HIS A 90 -6.23 8.54 -13.74
N LEU A 91 -6.20 9.78 -13.24
CA LEU A 91 -6.84 10.92 -13.90
C LEU A 91 -6.13 11.32 -15.21
N VAL A 92 -4.88 10.89 -15.42
CA VAL A 92 -4.10 11.14 -16.64
C VAL A 92 -4.05 9.88 -17.50
N GLU A 93 -3.73 8.74 -16.89
CA GLU A 93 -3.52 7.46 -17.57
C GLU A 93 -4.40 6.38 -16.91
N ALA A 94 -5.45 5.93 -17.60
CA ALA A 94 -6.41 4.99 -17.03
C ALA A 94 -5.82 3.59 -16.78
N ASN A 95 -4.81 3.19 -17.55
CA ASN A 95 -4.15 1.89 -17.45
C ASN A 95 -2.76 2.05 -16.84
N HIS A 96 -2.20 0.99 -16.25
CA HIS A 96 -0.83 0.95 -15.69
C HIS A 96 0.28 0.90 -16.76
N SER A 97 0.17 1.75 -17.78
CA SER A 97 1.14 1.88 -18.87
C SER A 97 2.51 2.37 -18.37
N PRO A 98 3.58 2.32 -19.20
CA PRO A 98 4.85 2.95 -18.86
C PRO A 98 4.70 4.45 -18.50
N ALA A 99 3.78 5.16 -19.16
CA ALA A 99 3.48 6.55 -18.84
C ALA A 99 2.87 6.70 -17.43
N PHE A 100 1.94 5.82 -17.05
CA PHE A 100 1.41 5.75 -15.69
C PHE A 100 2.51 5.48 -14.66
N ASN A 101 3.37 4.50 -14.92
CA ASN A 101 4.45 4.14 -14.01
C ASN A 101 5.42 5.32 -13.80
N ALA A 102 5.71 6.10 -14.84
CA ALA A 102 6.51 7.31 -14.73
C ALA A 102 5.84 8.40 -13.87
N LEU A 103 4.51 8.52 -13.88
CA LEU A 103 3.78 9.45 -13.01
C LEU A 103 3.88 9.03 -11.54
N VAL A 104 3.63 7.75 -11.24
CA VAL A 104 3.66 7.24 -9.87
C VAL A 104 5.08 7.22 -9.30
N ALA A 105 6.10 6.96 -10.13
CA ALA A 105 7.51 6.97 -9.74
C ALA A 105 8.00 8.35 -9.23
N LYS A 106 7.26 9.44 -9.49
CA LYS A 106 7.54 10.76 -8.88
C LYS A 106 7.42 10.74 -7.35
N TYR A 107 6.68 9.78 -6.79
CA TYR A 107 6.60 9.61 -5.34
C TYR A 107 7.83 8.85 -4.81
N PRO A 108 8.64 9.44 -3.92
CA PRO A 108 9.95 8.88 -3.54
C PRO A 108 9.93 7.48 -2.89
N LEU A 109 8.78 7.08 -2.32
CA LEU A 109 8.62 5.79 -1.63
C LEU A 109 7.75 4.81 -2.43
N ALA A 110 7.56 5.03 -3.74
CA ALA A 110 6.67 4.23 -4.57
C ALA A 110 6.98 2.72 -4.50
N GLU A 111 8.23 2.34 -4.75
CA GLU A 111 8.63 0.92 -4.74
C GLU A 111 8.47 0.27 -3.36
N ARG A 112 8.82 1.00 -2.28
CA ARG A 112 8.59 0.54 -0.90
C ARG A 112 7.10 0.35 -0.61
N ALA A 113 6.25 1.23 -1.13
CA ALA A 113 4.81 1.18 -0.90
C ALA A 113 4.18 0.01 -1.66
N ARG A 114 4.61 -0.25 -2.91
CA ARG A 114 4.21 -1.45 -3.66
C ARG A 114 4.54 -2.72 -2.88
N GLY A 115 5.78 -2.85 -2.40
CA GLY A 115 6.19 -4.02 -1.61
C GLY A 115 5.39 -4.18 -0.31
N PHE A 116 5.13 -3.09 0.40
CA PHE A 116 4.30 -3.11 1.60
C PHE A 116 2.87 -3.59 1.30
N LEU A 117 2.22 -2.99 0.30
CA LEU A 117 0.86 -3.34 -0.11
C LEU A 117 0.77 -4.79 -0.61
N MET A 118 1.78 -5.27 -1.33
CA MET A 118 1.90 -6.66 -1.75
C MET A 118 1.93 -7.60 -0.55
N ALA A 119 2.81 -7.33 0.43
CA ALA A 119 2.94 -8.17 1.62
C ALA A 119 1.64 -8.25 2.42
N ILE A 120 0.96 -7.12 2.64
CA ILE A 120 -0.31 -7.13 3.38
C ILE A 120 -1.46 -7.73 2.58
N SER A 121 -1.48 -7.61 1.25
CA SER A 121 -2.53 -8.23 0.43
C SER A 121 -2.50 -9.76 0.49
N PHE A 122 -1.34 -10.37 0.76
CA PHE A 122 -1.22 -11.82 1.03
C PHE A 122 -1.64 -12.21 2.45
N GLY A 123 -1.55 -11.29 3.42
CA GLY A 123 -1.99 -11.52 4.80
C GLY A 123 -3.45 -11.13 5.08
N ASP A 124 -4.06 -10.32 4.23
CA ASP A 124 -5.43 -9.78 4.38
C ASP A 124 -6.49 -10.65 3.69
N THR A 125 -6.12 -11.82 3.15
CA THR A 125 -7.05 -12.92 2.83
C THR A 125 -7.55 -13.52 4.14
N GLY A 126 -8.46 -12.82 4.80
CA GLY A 126 -8.83 -13.04 6.18
C GLY A 126 -9.12 -14.49 6.57
N VAL A 127 -8.16 -15.08 7.29
CA VAL A 127 -8.31 -15.68 8.62
C VAL A 127 -6.90 -15.63 9.20
N ALA A 128 -6.71 -14.94 10.32
CA ALA A 128 -5.70 -15.44 11.25
C ALA A 128 -6.30 -16.76 11.75
N GLU A 129 -5.98 -17.87 11.09
CA GLU A 129 -6.06 -19.14 11.77
C GLU A 129 -5.09 -19.01 12.93
N ASP A 130 -5.59 -19.20 14.15
CA ASP A 130 -4.75 -19.45 15.31
C ASP A 130 -3.89 -20.67 14.96
N VAL A 131 -2.70 -20.43 14.42
CA VAL A 131 -1.70 -21.47 14.28
C VAL A 131 -1.23 -21.70 15.72
N ASP A 132 -1.77 -22.74 16.36
CA ASP A 132 -1.26 -23.35 17.59
C ASP A 132 0.14 -23.97 17.36
N GLY A 133 1.00 -23.25 16.65
CA GLY A 133 2.39 -23.57 16.43
C GLY A 133 3.20 -22.79 17.43
N GLU A 134 3.65 -23.47 18.48
CA GLU A 134 4.79 -23.07 19.31
C GLU A 134 5.81 -22.36 18.41
N ALA A 135 6.17 -21.12 18.77
CA ALA A 135 7.24 -20.42 18.08
C ALA A 135 8.45 -21.36 18.05
N PRO A 136 9.09 -21.60 16.90
CA PRO A 136 10.30 -22.39 16.89
C PRO A 136 11.27 -21.77 17.89
N GLU A 137 11.59 -22.53 18.93
CA GLU A 137 12.63 -22.21 19.91
C GLU A 137 13.84 -21.65 19.15
N PRO A 138 14.43 -20.52 19.58
CA PRO A 138 15.57 -19.92 18.90
C PRO A 138 16.72 -20.93 18.94
N ASN A 139 16.87 -21.67 17.85
CA ASN A 139 17.91 -22.67 17.70
C ASN A 139 19.20 -21.96 17.32
N GLY A 140 19.92 -21.53 18.36
CA GLY A 140 21.30 -21.08 18.28
C GLY A 140 21.45 -19.57 18.31
N GLU A 141 22.32 -19.09 19.19
CA GLU A 141 22.85 -17.73 19.18
C GLU A 141 23.28 -17.39 17.75
N LEU A 142 22.67 -16.36 17.16
CA LEU A 142 23.09 -15.83 15.88
C LEU A 142 24.45 -15.14 16.11
N GLU A 143 25.53 -15.90 15.92
CA GLU A 143 26.91 -15.40 15.97
C GLU A 143 27.07 -14.41 14.82
N TRP A 144 27.19 -13.13 15.18
CA TRP A 144 27.34 -12.03 14.23
C TRP A 144 28.81 -11.96 13.84
N ASP A 145 29.20 -12.68 12.78
CA ASP A 145 30.54 -12.55 12.22
C ASP A 145 30.74 -11.13 11.68
N GLU A 146 31.69 -10.40 12.25
CA GLU A 146 32.10 -9.10 11.69
C GLU A 146 32.61 -9.31 10.26
N PRO A 147 32.13 -8.53 9.27
CA PRO A 147 32.53 -8.75 7.89
C PRO A 147 34.01 -8.38 7.72
N GLU A 148 34.81 -9.33 7.22
CA GLU A 148 36.13 -9.04 6.69
C GLU A 148 36.04 -7.96 5.61
N ALA A 149 37.06 -7.10 5.58
CA ALA A 149 37.12 -5.89 4.77
C ALA A 149 36.48 -6.02 3.39
N VAL A 150 35.47 -5.18 3.13
CA VAL A 150 34.84 -5.02 1.82
C VAL A 150 35.90 -4.73 0.75
N GLN A 151 36.18 -5.71 -0.11
CA GLN A 151 36.89 -5.45 -1.35
C GLN A 151 35.97 -4.60 -2.23
N GLU A 152 36.49 -3.49 -2.76
CA GLU A 152 35.78 -2.63 -3.70
C GLU A 152 35.21 -3.48 -4.85
N LEU A 153 33.89 -3.60 -4.90
CA LEU A 153 33.18 -4.17 -6.05
C LEU A 153 33.49 -3.30 -7.27
N GLN A 154 34.37 -3.81 -8.16
CA GLN A 154 34.55 -3.22 -9.47
C GLN A 154 33.23 -3.37 -10.25
N VAL A 155 32.55 -2.24 -10.43
CA VAL A 155 31.36 -2.14 -11.28
C VAL A 155 31.80 -2.38 -12.73
N PRO A 156 31.25 -3.38 -13.43
CA PRO A 156 31.57 -3.57 -14.85
C PRO A 156 31.09 -2.37 -15.66
N ASP A 157 31.91 -1.91 -16.59
CA ASP A 157 31.68 -0.71 -17.41
C ASP A 157 30.50 -0.87 -18.41
N GLN A 158 29.90 -2.06 -18.51
CA GLN A 158 28.81 -2.37 -19.45
C GLN A 158 27.75 -3.26 -18.76
N ILE A 159 26.53 -2.75 -18.70
CA ILE A 159 25.33 -3.53 -18.32
C ILE A 159 24.85 -4.26 -19.58
N PRO A 160 24.68 -5.59 -19.57
CA PRO A 160 24.14 -6.30 -20.72
C PRO A 160 22.67 -5.92 -20.94
N GLU A 161 22.32 -5.52 -22.17
CA GLU A 161 20.93 -5.33 -22.56
C GLU A 161 20.21 -6.68 -22.63
N GLY A 162 19.20 -6.85 -21.79
CA GLY A 162 18.28 -7.97 -21.81
C GLY A 162 17.26 -7.79 -20.69
N GLY A 163 15.96 -7.95 -20.89
CA GLY A 163 15.17 -8.25 -22.06
C GLY A 163 13.73 -7.85 -21.71
N ASP A 164 12.89 -7.75 -22.72
CA ASP A 164 11.48 -7.41 -22.57
C ASP A 164 10.77 -8.38 -21.60
N ASN A 165 10.45 -7.88 -20.40
CA ASN A 165 9.67 -8.63 -19.41
C ASN A 165 8.26 -8.02 -19.33
N THR A 166 7.56 -8.03 -20.47
CA THR A 166 6.09 -7.97 -20.50
C THR A 166 5.53 -9.32 -20.02
N ASP A 167 4.48 -9.27 -19.21
CA ASP A 167 3.63 -10.37 -18.76
C ASP A 167 3.88 -10.99 -17.37
N THR A 168 3.66 -10.19 -16.33
CA THR A 168 2.86 -10.68 -15.20
C THR A 168 1.98 -9.54 -14.66
N PRO A 169 0.64 -9.60 -14.81
CA PRO A 169 -0.23 -8.67 -14.13
C PRO A 169 -0.28 -9.08 -12.66
N LEU A 170 0.55 -8.45 -11.83
CA LEU A 170 0.24 -8.37 -10.41
C LEU A 170 -0.95 -7.42 -10.30
N THR A 171 -2.16 -7.99 -10.17
CA THR A 171 -3.37 -7.24 -9.81
C THR A 171 -3.22 -6.73 -8.37
N LEU A 172 -2.39 -5.71 -8.22
CA LEU A 172 -2.44 -4.73 -7.17
C LEU A 172 -3.09 -3.54 -7.86
N PHE A 173 -4.30 -3.19 -7.41
CA PHE A 173 -5.28 -2.24 -8.00
C PHE A 173 -6.27 -2.90 -8.98
#